data_AF-A0A7S3JF41-F1
#
_entry.id   AF-A0A7S3JF41-F1
#
_cell.length_a   1.000
_cell.length_b   1.000
_cell.length_c   1.000
_cell.angle_alpha   90.00
_cell.angle_beta   90.00
_cell.angle_gamma   90.00
#
_symmetry.space_group_name_H-M   'P 1'
#
loop_
_entity.id
_entity.type
_entity.pdbx_description
1 polymer ?
#
loop_
_entity_poly.entity_id
_entity_poly.type
_entity_poly.pdbx_seq_one_letter_code
_entity_poly.pdbx_strand_id
1 'polypeptide(L)'
;KGFIKFDLQEKQQLSKDARKFVLDCLHLNPKKRLSAEEILNHSWFKSMIEAEVSKSAIRKVLVKDMTDNLKHFNMMNYLQKSLLKFIFEHMSNDENLVKLTQMLRDLDMDDSKVLPRDQVI
;
A
#
# COMPACT_ATOMS: atom_id res chain seq x y z
N LYS A 1 -32.26 -21.55 10.91
CA LYS A 1 -30.98 -22.21 10.56
C LYS A 1 -30.11 -21.17 9.87
N GLY A 2 -28.91 -20.88 10.37
CA GLY A 2 -27.96 -20.00 9.68
C GLY A 2 -26.55 -20.45 10.02
N PHE A 3 -26.07 -21.44 9.27
CA PHE A 3 -24.70 -21.93 9.36
C PHE A 3 -23.92 -21.29 8.22
N ILE A 4 -23.02 -20.38 8.58
CA ILE A 4 -22.08 -19.79 7.63
C ILE A 4 -20.87 -20.71 7.59
N LYS A 5 -20.64 -21.34 6.45
CA LYS A 5 -19.43 -22.14 6.19
C LYS A 5 -18.62 -21.39 5.14
N PHE A 6 -17.32 -21.24 5.41
CA PHE A 6 -16.37 -20.78 4.42
C PHE A 6 -15.84 -21.97 3.63
N ASP A 7 -15.75 -21.81 2.31
CA ASP A 7 -15.23 -22.83 1.42
C ASP A 7 -13.70 -22.84 1.40
N LEU A 8 -13.09 -23.90 0.85
CA LEU A 8 -11.64 -24.11 0.93
C LEU A 8 -10.83 -22.97 0.30
N GLN A 9 -11.35 -22.36 -0.78
CA GLN A 9 -10.73 -21.21 -1.45
C GLN A 9 -10.79 -19.95 -0.58
N GLU A 10 -11.94 -19.66 0.01
CA GLU A 10 -12.13 -18.53 0.93
C GLU A 10 -11.23 -18.68 2.17
N LYS A 11 -11.03 -19.92 2.62
CA LYS A 11 -10.15 -20.22 3.75
C LYS A 11 -8.66 -19.99 3.48
N GLN A 12 -8.23 -20.02 2.22
CA GLN A 12 -6.85 -19.74 1.81
C GLN A 12 -6.62 -18.23 1.63
N GLN A 13 -7.64 -17.48 1.20
CA GLN A 13 -7.55 -16.03 1.01
C GLN A 13 -7.77 -15.23 2.29
N LEU A 14 -8.60 -15.72 3.22
CA LEU A 14 -8.95 -15.01 4.44
C LEU A 14 -8.10 -15.46 5.65
N SER A 15 -7.56 -14.48 6.37
CA SER A 15 -6.93 -14.73 7.68
C SER A 15 -7.91 -15.42 8.65
N LYS A 16 -7.36 -16.19 9.60
CA LYS A 16 -8.16 -16.81 10.67
C LYS A 16 -8.91 -15.76 11.48
N ASP A 17 -8.29 -14.61 11.76
CA ASP A 17 -8.90 -13.50 12.50
C ASP A 17 -10.01 -12.81 11.70
N ALA A 18 -9.83 -12.67 10.38
CA ALA A 18 -10.84 -12.12 9.47
C ALA A 18 -12.11 -12.99 9.46
N ARG A 19 -11.95 -14.31 9.35
CA ARG A 19 -13.08 -15.25 9.38
C ARG A 19 -13.82 -15.21 10.72
N LYS A 20 -13.07 -15.14 11.82
CA LYS A 20 -13.67 -15.06 13.16
C LYS A 20 -14.48 -13.78 13.32
N PHE A 21 -13.91 -12.64 12.91
CA PHE A 21 -14.61 -11.37 12.89
C PHE A 21 -15.90 -11.40 12.06
N VAL A 22 -15.86 -11.96 10.84
CA VAL A 22 -17.06 -12.07 9.99
C VAL A 22 -18.14 -12.95 10.64
N LEU A 23 -17.75 -14.04 11.32
CA LEU A 23 -18.69 -14.89 12.05
C LEU A 23 -19.34 -14.17 13.25
N ASP A 24 -18.57 -13.35 13.96
CA ASP A 24 -19.07 -12.58 15.10
C ASP A 24 -20.00 -11.43 14.62
N CYS A 25 -19.73 -10.84 13.45
CA CYS A 25 -20.59 -9.86 12.79
C CYS A 25 -21.89 -10.48 12.22
N LEU A 26 -21.83 -11.72 11.73
CA LEU A 26 -22.98 -12.42 11.14
C LEU A 26 -23.62 -13.41 12.10
N HIS A 27 -23.52 -13.16 13.41
CA HIS A 27 -24.07 -14.03 14.43
C HIS A 27 -25.61 -14.19 14.27
N LEU A 28 -26.09 -15.43 14.34
CA LEU A 28 -27.49 -15.80 14.08
C LEU A 28 -28.46 -15.14 15.07
N ASN A 29 -28.04 -15.02 16.33
CA ASN A 29 -28.79 -14.32 17.36
C ASN A 29 -28.44 -12.82 17.34
N PRO A 30 -29.40 -11.92 17.05
CA PRO A 30 -29.15 -10.47 16.97
C PRO A 30 -28.71 -9.86 18.30
N LYS A 31 -29.05 -10.46 19.45
CA LYS A 31 -28.59 -9.99 20.77
C LYS A 31 -27.13 -10.32 21.08
N LYS A 32 -26.56 -11.28 20.34
CA LYS A 32 -25.14 -11.69 20.44
C LYS A 32 -24.32 -11.20 19.25
N ARG A 33 -24.94 -10.46 18.33
CA ARG A 33 -24.28 -9.86 17.19
C ARG A 33 -23.55 -8.62 17.67
N LEU A 34 -22.30 -8.46 17.27
CA LEU A 34 -21.52 -7.26 17.57
C LEU A 34 -22.29 -6.00 17.12
N SER A 35 -22.37 -5.01 18.01
CA SER A 35 -22.84 -3.68 17.66
C SER A 35 -21.86 -2.98 16.72
N ALA A 36 -22.33 -1.99 15.95
CA ALA A 36 -21.46 -1.19 15.07
C ALA A 36 -20.28 -0.57 15.83
N GLU A 37 -20.49 -0.12 17.07
CA GLU A 37 -19.43 0.43 17.92
C GLU A 37 -18.40 -0.62 18.36
N GLU A 38 -18.84 -1.85 18.61
CA GLU A 38 -17.98 -2.97 18.98
C GLU A 38 -17.17 -3.46 17.77
N ILE A 39 -17.77 -3.43 16.59
CA ILE A 39 -17.13 -3.74 15.31
C ILE A 39 -15.95 -2.79 15.06
N LEU A 40 -16.18 -1.47 15.19
CA LEU A 40 -15.13 -0.46 15.01
C LEU A 40 -13.99 -0.63 16.02
N ASN A 41 -14.28 -1.16 17.20
CA ASN A 41 -13.31 -1.41 18.25
C ASN A 41 -12.63 -2.79 18.19
N HIS A 42 -13.08 -3.67 17.30
CA HIS A 42 -12.56 -5.03 17.18
C HIS A 42 -11.11 -5.04 16.69
N SER A 43 -10.29 -5.91 17.26
CA SER A 43 -8.84 -6.00 17.01
C SER A 43 -8.52 -6.19 15.53
N TRP A 44 -9.30 -7.02 14.83
CA TRP A 44 -9.12 -7.23 13.39
C TRP A 44 -9.35 -5.94 12.59
N PHE A 45 -10.43 -5.21 12.89
CA PHE A 45 -10.78 -3.98 12.19
C PHE A 45 -9.74 -2.87 12.44
N LYS A 46 -9.30 -2.71 13.70
CA LYS A 46 -8.21 -1.79 14.05
C LYS A 46 -6.90 -2.14 13.36
N SER A 47 -6.51 -3.41 13.37
CA SER A 47 -5.27 -3.85 12.70
C SER A 47 -5.28 -3.60 11.19
N MET A 48 -6.45 -3.72 10.55
CA MET A 48 -6.60 -3.42 9.13
C MET A 48 -6.51 -1.92 8.85
N ILE A 49 -7.15 -1.09 9.68
CA ILE A 49 -7.04 0.37 9.58
C ILE A 49 -5.61 0.82 9.84
N GLU A 50 -4.95 0.32 10.88
CA GLU A 50 -3.56 0.66 11.21
C GLU A 50 -2.60 0.26 10.08
N ALA A 51 -2.79 -0.92 9.49
CA ALA A 51 -2.00 -1.35 8.34
C ALA A 51 -2.20 -0.43 7.12
N GLU A 52 -3.44 -0.03 6.82
CA GLU A 52 -3.72 0.89 5.71
C GLU A 52 -3.24 2.32 6.00
N VAL A 53 -3.42 2.82 7.22
CA VAL A 53 -2.95 4.14 7.64
C VAL A 53 -1.43 4.19 7.60
N SER A 54 -0.74 3.15 8.09
CA SER A 54 0.71 3.05 8.09
C SER A 54 1.25 2.98 6.65
N LYS A 55 0.66 2.16 5.77
CA LYS A 55 0.98 2.15 4.33
C LYS A 55 0.72 3.52 3.69
N SER A 56 -0.37 4.19 4.02
CA SER A 56 -0.69 5.52 3.50
C SER A 56 0.29 6.59 3.98
N ALA A 57 0.75 6.50 5.23
CA ALA A 57 1.71 7.43 5.81
C ALA A 57 3.09 7.25 5.19
N ILE A 58 3.54 5.99 5.05
CA ILE A 58 4.78 5.64 4.36
C ILE A 58 4.73 6.13 2.90
N ARG A 59 3.61 5.90 2.19
CA ARG A 59 3.41 6.42 0.83
C ARG A 59 3.49 7.93 0.77
N LYS A 60 2.84 8.66 1.68
CA LYS A 60 2.87 10.15 1.70
C LYS A 60 4.27 10.71 1.92
N VAL A 61 5.04 10.13 2.85
CA VAL A 61 6.44 10.52 3.08
C VAL A 61 7.27 10.23 1.83
N LEU A 62 7.07 9.06 1.22
CA LEU A 62 7.78 8.64 0.03
C LEU A 62 7.50 9.54 -1.19
N VAL A 63 6.24 9.87 -1.43
CA VAL A 63 5.82 10.78 -2.51
C VAL A 63 6.46 12.15 -2.33
N LYS A 64 6.50 12.67 -1.10
CA LYS A 64 7.10 13.98 -0.81
C LYS A 64 8.59 14.00 -1.17
N ASP A 65 9.35 13.03 -0.67
CA ASP A 65 10.79 12.93 -0.91
C ASP A 65 11.10 12.75 -2.40
N MET A 66 10.33 11.91 -3.10
CA MET A 66 10.45 11.74 -4.56
C MET A 66 10.11 13.00 -5.33
N THR A 67 9.05 13.70 -4.96
CA THR A 67 8.62 14.93 -5.62
C THR A 67 9.67 16.01 -5.50
N ASP A 68 10.30 16.13 -4.34
CA ASP A 68 11.39 17.09 -4.13
C ASP A 68 12.65 16.71 -4.92
N ASN A 69 12.97 15.42 -5.03
CA ASN A 69 14.05 14.93 -5.89
C ASN A 69 13.77 15.18 -7.39
N LEU A 70 12.53 14.98 -7.84
CA LEU A 70 12.12 15.26 -9.22
C LEU A 70 12.15 16.76 -9.54
N LYS A 71 11.75 17.62 -8.59
CA LYS A 71 11.91 19.08 -8.71
C LYS A 71 13.38 19.45 -8.84
N HIS A 72 14.24 18.88 -8.00
CA HIS A 72 15.67 19.12 -8.06
C HIS A 72 16.25 18.67 -9.42
N PHE A 73 15.90 17.47 -9.87
CA PHE A 73 16.28 16.97 -11.19
C PHE A 73 15.81 17.90 -12.31
N ASN A 74 14.59 18.42 -12.24
CA ASN A 74 14.08 19.36 -13.24
C ASN A 74 14.90 20.67 -13.28
N MET A 75 15.32 21.18 -12.12
CA MET A 75 16.13 22.40 -11.99
C MET A 75 17.60 22.23 -12.40
N MET A 76 18.12 21.00 -12.49
CA MET A 76 19.51 20.72 -12.89
C MET A 76 19.79 21.16 -14.34
N ASN A 77 21.02 21.60 -14.58
CA ASN A 77 21.46 21.99 -15.93
C ASN A 77 21.71 20.76 -16.83
N TYR A 78 21.86 20.99 -18.14
CA TYR A 78 22.01 19.91 -19.12
C TYR A 78 23.21 18.99 -18.82
N LEU A 79 24.36 19.54 -18.42
CA LEU A 79 25.56 18.75 -18.11
C LEU A 79 25.33 17.83 -16.91
N GLN A 80 24.74 18.38 -15.83
CA GLN A 80 24.39 17.61 -14.63
C GLN A 80 23.41 16.47 -14.94
N LYS A 81 22.40 16.73 -15.78
CA LYS A 81 21.43 15.72 -16.22
C LYS A 81 22.09 14.63 -17.06
N SER A 82 22.94 15.01 -18.03
CA SER A 82 23.65 14.06 -18.90
C SER A 82 24.64 13.19 -18.12
N LEU A 83 25.35 13.77 -17.15
CA LEU A 83 26.24 13.01 -16.27
C LEU A 83 25.47 12.01 -15.40
N LEU A 84 24.36 12.43 -14.78
CA LEU A 84 23.53 11.53 -13.98
C LEU A 84 22.97 10.37 -14.82
N LYS A 85 22.56 10.64 -16.07
CA LYS A 85 22.13 9.62 -17.02
C LYS A 85 23.26 8.64 -17.35
N PHE A 86 24.46 9.14 -17.62
CA PHE A 86 25.64 8.31 -17.90
C PHE A 86 25.99 7.42 -16.71
N ILE A 87 25.99 7.97 -15.49
CA ILE A 87 26.21 7.20 -14.26
C ILE A 87 25.15 6.10 -14.10
N PHE A 88 23.87 6.43 -14.33
CA PHE A 88 22.78 5.46 -14.24
C PHE A 88 22.96 4.28 -15.22
N GLU A 89 23.35 4.58 -16.46
CA GLU A 89 23.57 3.56 -17.50
C GLU A 89 24.76 2.64 -17.21
N HIS A 90 25.75 3.12 -16.44
CA HIS A 90 27.00 2.40 -16.19
C HIS A 90 27.21 1.90 -14.74
N MET A 91 26.36 2.29 -13.78
CA MET A 91 26.47 1.91 -12.37
C MET A 91 25.22 1.21 -11.83
N SER A 92 24.69 0.22 -12.58
CA SER A 92 23.39 -0.44 -12.35
C SER A 92 23.23 -1.21 -11.02
N ASN A 93 24.27 -1.33 -10.20
CA ASN A 93 24.24 -2.09 -8.93
C ASN A 93 24.18 -1.20 -7.68
N ASP A 94 23.91 0.09 -7.82
CA ASP A 94 23.77 0.99 -6.68
C ASP A 94 22.43 0.73 -5.95
N GLU A 95 22.50 0.49 -4.63
CA GLU A 95 21.33 0.28 -3.77
C GLU A 95 20.34 1.45 -3.84
N ASN A 96 20.82 2.67 -4.09
CA ASN A 96 19.98 3.84 -4.24
C ASN A 96 19.12 3.77 -5.50
N LEU A 97 19.63 3.16 -6.59
CA LEU A 97 18.87 2.97 -7.82
C LEU A 97 17.82 1.87 -7.67
N VAL A 98 18.15 0.79 -6.96
CA VAL A 98 17.18 -0.26 -6.63
C VAL A 98 16.06 0.31 -5.78
N LYS A 99 16.40 1.09 -4.75
CA LYS A 99 15.45 1.78 -3.88
C LYS A 99 14.57 2.74 -4.69
N LEU A 100 15.16 3.58 -5.53
CA LEU A 100 14.42 4.51 -6.39
C LEU A 100 13.46 3.77 -7.33
N THR A 101 13.90 2.66 -7.93
CA THR A 101 13.07 1.84 -8.82
C THR A 101 11.92 1.18 -8.08
N GLN A 102 12.17 0.68 -6.86
CA GLN A 102 11.12 0.10 -6.02
C GLN A 102 10.09 1.16 -5.61
N MET A 103 10.55 2.35 -5.23
CA MET A 103 9.66 3.46 -4.89
C MET A 103 8.78 3.88 -6.08
N LEU A 104 9.32 3.89 -7.30
CA LEU A 104 8.53 4.19 -8.50
C LEU A 104 7.48 3.12 -8.77
N ARG A 105 7.81 1.84 -8.56
CA ARG A 105 6.85 0.73 -8.67
C ARG A 105 5.77 0.76 -7.60
N ASP A 106 6.11 1.15 -6.38
CA ASP A 106 5.15 1.26 -5.28
C ASP A 106 4.14 2.39 -5.50
N LEU A 107 4.44 3.34 -6.40
CA LEU A 107 3.54 4.41 -6.85
C LEU A 107 2.74 4.04 -8.10
N ASP A 108 3.27 3.14 -8.92
CA ASP A 108 2.67 2.68 -10.18
C ASP A 108 1.56 1.65 -9.91
N MET A 109 0.38 2.16 -9.55
CA MET A 109 -0.76 1.34 -9.12
C MET A 109 -1.35 0.48 -10.25
N ASP A 110 -1.05 0.79 -11.51
CA ASP A 110 -1.55 0.10 -12.69
C ASP A 110 -0.47 -0.70 -13.45
N ASP A 111 0.76 -0.81 -12.90
CA ASP A 111 1.93 -1.44 -13.55
C ASP A 111 2.13 -0.93 -14.99
N SER A 112 1.71 0.31 -15.26
CA SER A 112 1.75 0.90 -16.60
C SER A 112 3.17 1.32 -16.98
N LYS A 113 4.11 1.27 -16.03
CA LYS A 113 5.50 1.74 -16.11
C LYS A 113 5.61 3.23 -16.41
N VAL A 114 4.51 3.96 -16.27
CA VAL A 114 4.38 5.39 -16.50
C VAL A 114 3.60 5.95 -15.33
N LEU A 115 4.19 6.85 -14.54
CA LEU A 115 3.43 7.53 -13.49
C LEU A 115 2.66 8.70 -14.11
N PRO A 116 1.33 8.60 -14.28
CA PRO A 116 0.57 9.71 -14.84
C PRO A 116 0.43 10.82 -13.79
N ARG A 117 0.28 12.06 -14.25
CA ARG A 117 0.43 13.26 -13.40
C ARG A 117 -0.57 13.30 -12.23
N ASP A 118 -1.73 12.69 -12.40
CA ASP A 118 -2.80 12.54 -11.43
C ASP A 118 -2.46 11.59 -10.27
N GLN A 119 -1.49 10.69 -10.43
CA GLN A 119 -1.03 9.80 -9.35
C GLN A 119 0.09 10.43 -8.49
N VAL A 120 0.61 11.59 -8.90
CA VAL A 120 1.76 12.27 -8.26
C VAL A 120 1.34 13.51 -7.46
N ILE A 121 0.04 13.84 -7.42
CA ILE A 121 -0.51 15.03 -6.73
C ILE A 121 -1.24 14.63 -5.44
#